data_AF-A0AAN8QBT7-F1
#
_entry.id   AF-A0AAN8QBT7-F1
#
_cell.length_a   1.000
_cell.length_b   1.000
_cell.length_c   1.000
_cell.angle_alpha   90.00
_cell.angle_beta   90.00
_cell.angle_gamma   90.00
#
_symmetry.space_group_name_H-M   'P 1'
#
loop_
_entity.id
_entity.type
_entity.pdbx_description
1 polymer ?
#
loop_
_entity_poly.entity_id
_entity_poly.type
_entity_poly.pdbx_seq_one_letter_code
_entity_poly.pdbx_strand_id
1 'polypeptide(L)'
;MEKKGIASRNWTEEQGLLLAQLVNEHKGMLRGKFGPTVTSQGKRRAWDTISQTINASFPLVVRTGDDCEKRWYVLQSKAKDEIAAHKRESSLTGGGPPAKRLSQVADTVFQVLGHSEVSVTGLPTGIDTSMMQALEMQQKHGAITRTGPIKFAA
;
A
#
# COMPACT_ATOMS: atom_id res chain seq x y z
N MET A 1 -19.44 9.48 -31.64
CA MET A 1 -19.44 8.44 -30.58
C MET A 1 -18.01 8.24 -30.12
N GLU A 2 -17.58 9.00 -29.12
CA GLU A 2 -16.20 8.97 -28.63
C GLU A 2 -15.93 7.66 -27.88
N LYS A 3 -14.94 6.90 -28.34
CA LYS A 3 -14.45 5.68 -27.69
C LYS A 3 -13.67 6.09 -26.45
N LYS A 4 -14.38 6.24 -25.33
CA LYS A 4 -13.82 6.53 -23.99
C LYS A 4 -13.25 5.24 -23.37
N GLY A 5 -12.21 4.69 -23.99
CA GLY A 5 -11.43 3.57 -23.47
C GLY A 5 -10.09 4.04 -22.95
N ILE A 6 -9.58 3.40 -21.87
CA ILE A 6 -8.22 3.49 -21.26
C ILE A 6 -8.16 4.09 -19.83
N ALA A 7 -9.22 4.72 -19.30
CA ALA A 7 -9.22 5.16 -17.89
C ALA A 7 -9.36 4.02 -16.87
N SER A 8 -9.77 2.82 -17.30
CA SER A 8 -10.14 1.70 -16.42
C SER A 8 -8.98 0.97 -15.75
N ARG A 9 -7.72 1.22 -16.14
CA ARG A 9 -6.55 0.45 -15.65
C ARG A 9 -5.58 1.26 -14.79
N ASN A 10 -5.51 2.58 -14.98
CA ASN A 10 -4.51 3.42 -14.33
C ASN A 10 -5.09 4.12 -13.10
N TRP A 11 -4.36 4.07 -11.99
CA TRP A 11 -4.66 4.87 -10.80
C TRP A 11 -4.32 6.34 -11.08
N THR A 12 -5.27 7.24 -10.86
CA THR A 12 -5.05 8.69 -10.99
C THR A 12 -4.28 9.25 -9.80
N GLU A 13 -3.79 10.48 -9.92
CA GLU A 13 -3.13 11.18 -8.80
C GLU A 13 -4.10 11.44 -7.66
N GLU A 14 -5.35 11.82 -7.96
CA GLU A 14 -6.41 12.04 -6.97
C GLU A 14 -6.73 10.77 -6.18
N GLN A 15 -6.84 9.62 -6.87
CA GLN A 15 -7.03 8.32 -6.22
C GLN A 15 -5.83 7.94 -5.34
N GLY A 16 -4.61 8.25 -5.80
CA GLY A 16 -3.39 8.02 -5.03
C GLY A 16 -3.30 8.90 -3.77
N LEU A 17 -3.73 10.15 -3.87
CA LEU A 17 -3.79 11.07 -2.75
C LEU A 17 -4.82 10.63 -1.71
N LEU A 18 -6.04 10.30 -2.14
CA LEU A 18 -7.08 9.80 -1.23
C LEU A 18 -6.62 8.52 -0.53
N LEU A 19 -6.00 7.58 -1.27
CA LEU A 19 -5.44 6.37 -0.69
C LEU A 19 -4.39 6.69 0.40
N ALA A 20 -3.48 7.62 0.15
CA ALA A 20 -2.45 7.99 1.13
C ALA A 20 -3.07 8.60 2.39
N GLN A 21 -4.09 9.45 2.25
CA GLN A 21 -4.81 10.06 3.37
C GLN A 21 -5.52 9.00 4.22
N LEU A 22 -6.27 8.09 3.60
CA LEU A 22 -6.97 7.02 4.29
C LEU A 22 -5.99 6.07 5.00
N VAL A 23 -4.85 5.74 4.38
CA VAL A 23 -3.82 4.92 5.04
C VAL A 23 -3.25 5.64 6.27
N ASN A 24 -3.10 6.97 6.23
CA ASN A 24 -2.67 7.74 7.39
C ASN A 24 -3.70 7.73 8.52
N GLU A 25 -4.99 7.82 8.22
CA GLU A 25 -6.07 7.68 9.20
C GLU A 25 -6.09 6.29 9.85
N HIS A 26 -5.85 5.24 9.06
CA HIS A 26 -5.83 3.85 9.52
C HIS A 26 -4.45 3.34 9.97
N LYS A 27 -3.43 4.20 10.08
CA LYS A 27 -2.03 3.78 10.27
C LYS A 27 -1.80 2.97 11.55
N GLY A 28 -2.55 3.22 12.62
CA GLY A 28 -2.44 2.46 13.87
C GLY A 28 -2.69 0.96 13.67
N MET A 29 -3.66 0.61 12.81
CA MET A 29 -3.97 -0.78 12.45
C MET A 29 -3.00 -1.32 11.40
N LEU A 30 -2.74 -0.55 10.34
CA LEU A 30 -1.96 -1.01 9.18
C LEU A 30 -0.46 -1.15 9.49
N ARG A 31 0.10 -0.19 10.22
CA ARG A 31 1.53 -0.09 10.57
C ARG A 31 1.87 -0.64 11.96
N GLY A 32 0.86 -0.89 12.79
CA GLY A 32 1.05 -1.46 14.11
C GLY A 32 1.74 -2.82 14.09
N LYS A 33 2.51 -3.10 15.14
CA LYS A 33 3.06 -4.45 15.41
C LYS A 33 1.92 -5.40 15.73
N PHE A 34 2.02 -6.64 15.28
CA PHE A 34 1.01 -7.66 15.59
C PHE A 34 0.88 -7.86 17.11
N GLY A 35 -0.36 -7.99 17.55
CA GLY A 35 -0.70 -8.15 18.96
C GLY A 35 -2.21 -8.37 19.14
N PRO A 36 -2.73 -8.27 20.37
CA PRO A 36 -4.15 -8.46 20.65
C PRO A 36 -5.06 -7.51 19.86
N THR A 37 -4.60 -6.27 19.65
CA THR A 37 -5.37 -5.21 18.97
C THR A 37 -5.12 -5.18 17.47
N VAL A 38 -3.88 -5.49 17.03
CA VAL A 38 -3.49 -5.44 15.61
C VAL A 38 -3.34 -6.86 15.10
N THR A 39 -4.35 -7.32 14.37
CA THR A 39 -4.42 -8.69 13.85
C THR A 39 -4.41 -8.69 12.33
N SER A 40 -4.08 -9.83 11.71
CA SER A 40 -4.14 -9.98 10.25
C SER A 40 -5.55 -9.72 9.70
N GLN A 41 -6.58 -10.15 10.44
CA GLN A 41 -7.96 -9.85 10.10
C GLN A 41 -8.27 -8.36 10.23
N GLY A 42 -7.75 -7.70 11.27
CA GLY A 42 -7.88 -6.26 11.46
C GLY A 42 -7.26 -5.46 10.32
N LYS A 43 -6.06 -5.85 9.86
CA LYS A 43 -5.40 -5.24 8.70
C LYS A 43 -6.21 -5.43 7.42
N ARG A 44 -6.69 -6.66 7.15
CA ARG A 44 -7.55 -6.94 6.00
C ARG A 44 -8.82 -6.08 6.01
N ARG A 45 -9.50 -6.01 7.15
CA ARG A 45 -10.71 -5.17 7.30
C ARG A 45 -10.41 -3.70 7.06
N ALA A 46 -9.28 -3.19 7.55
CA ALA A 46 -8.88 -1.80 7.29
C ALA A 46 -8.69 -1.55 5.79
N TRP A 47 -8.03 -2.46 5.07
CA TRP A 47 -7.90 -2.35 3.61
C TRP A 47 -9.23 -2.44 2.88
N ASP A 48 -10.14 -3.33 3.31
CA ASP A 48 -11.49 -3.41 2.76
C ASP A 48 -12.25 -2.09 2.97
N THR A 49 -12.20 -1.49 4.16
CA THR A 49 -12.79 -0.17 4.44
C THR A 49 -12.22 0.93 3.53
N ILE A 50 -10.89 0.98 3.37
CA ILE A 50 -10.24 1.94 2.48
C ILE A 50 -10.75 1.77 1.03
N SER A 51 -10.83 0.53 0.56
CA SER A 51 -11.32 0.24 -0.79
C SER A 51 -12.77 0.67 -1.00
N GLN A 52 -13.63 0.49 0.01
CA GLN A 52 -15.02 0.94 -0.04
C GLN A 52 -15.11 2.46 -0.17
N THR A 53 -14.32 3.20 0.61
CA THR A 53 -14.28 4.67 0.52
C THR A 53 -13.78 5.13 -0.85
N ILE A 54 -12.72 4.52 -1.38
CA ILE A 54 -12.20 4.85 -2.72
C ILE A 54 -13.25 4.57 -3.80
N ASN A 55 -13.94 3.43 -3.73
CA ASN A 55 -14.98 3.08 -4.70
C ASN A 55 -16.20 4.01 -4.61
N ALA A 56 -16.53 4.50 -3.41
CA ALA A 56 -17.58 5.50 -3.23
C ALA A 56 -17.20 6.85 -3.84
N SER A 57 -15.95 7.29 -3.72
CA SER A 57 -15.45 8.51 -4.34
C SER A 57 -15.21 8.37 -5.85
N PHE A 58 -14.85 7.18 -6.32
CA PHE A 58 -14.46 6.90 -7.71
C PHE A 58 -15.18 5.65 -8.26
N PRO A 59 -16.49 5.73 -8.55
CA PRO A 59 -17.31 4.56 -8.90
C PRO A 59 -17.00 3.96 -10.28
N LEU A 60 -16.15 4.60 -11.08
CA LEU A 60 -15.81 4.16 -12.44
C LEU A 60 -15.02 2.85 -12.47
N VAL A 61 -14.24 2.57 -11.42
CA VAL A 61 -13.40 1.37 -11.34
C VAL A 61 -13.47 0.82 -9.92
N VAL A 62 -13.97 -0.41 -9.77
CA VAL A 62 -13.98 -1.10 -8.48
C VAL A 62 -12.56 -1.56 -8.13
N ARG A 63 -12.08 -1.13 -6.97
CA ARG A 63 -10.81 -1.53 -6.36
C ARG A 63 -11.09 -2.39 -5.13
N THR A 64 -10.31 -3.44 -4.94
CA THR A 64 -10.35 -4.27 -3.74
C THR A 64 -9.36 -3.76 -2.69
N GLY A 65 -9.44 -4.27 -1.45
CA GLY A 65 -8.44 -3.98 -0.42
C GLY A 65 -7.01 -4.34 -0.86
N ASP A 66 -6.85 -5.46 -1.57
CA ASP A 66 -5.56 -5.90 -2.11
C ASP A 66 -5.04 -4.95 -3.20
N ASP A 67 -5.90 -4.43 -4.08
CA ASP A 67 -5.51 -3.40 -5.06
C ASP A 67 -4.98 -2.14 -4.37
N CYS A 68 -5.64 -1.73 -3.29
CA CYS A 68 -5.26 -0.55 -2.50
C CYS A 68 -3.93 -0.78 -1.79
N GLU A 69 -3.73 -1.95 -1.20
CA GLU A 69 -2.48 -2.33 -0.52
C GLU A 69 -1.31 -2.35 -1.52
N LYS A 70 -1.46 -3.01 -2.67
CA LYS A 70 -0.45 -3.01 -3.74
C LYS A 70 -0.14 -1.60 -4.21
N ARG A 71 -1.16 -0.76 -4.42
CA ARG A 71 -0.95 0.62 -4.84
C ARG A 71 -0.22 1.43 -3.78
N TRP A 72 -0.52 1.22 -2.51
CA TRP A 72 0.17 1.88 -1.40
C TRP A 72 1.68 1.59 -1.39
N TYR A 73 2.11 0.37 -1.67
CA TYR A 73 3.55 0.06 -1.81
C TYR A 73 4.21 0.83 -2.96
N VAL A 74 3.53 0.96 -4.10
CA VAL A 74 4.02 1.75 -5.23
C VAL A 74 4.15 3.23 -4.85
N LEU A 75 3.16 3.79 -4.14
CA LEU A 75 3.21 5.17 -3.65
C LEU A 75 4.34 5.38 -2.64
N GLN A 76 4.54 4.44 -1.72
CA GLN A 76 5.63 4.48 -0.75
C GLN A 76 7.00 4.54 -1.44
N SER A 77 7.23 3.69 -2.45
CA SER A 77 8.50 3.69 -3.19
C SER A 77 8.76 5.04 -3.85
N LYS A 78 7.79 5.54 -4.62
CA LYS A 78 7.91 6.83 -5.32
C LYS A 78 8.14 7.99 -4.36
N ALA A 79 7.40 8.01 -3.25
CA ALA A 79 7.56 9.03 -2.22
C ALA A 79 8.95 8.98 -1.58
N LYS A 80 9.47 7.80 -1.27
CA LYS A 80 10.83 7.64 -0.72
C LYS A 80 11.90 8.15 -1.69
N ASP A 81 11.76 7.84 -2.98
CA ASP A 81 12.67 8.35 -4.02
C ASP A 81 12.62 9.88 -4.10
N GLU A 82 11.43 10.46 -4.06
CA GLU A 82 11.22 11.91 -4.07
C GLU A 82 11.82 12.58 -2.82
N ILE A 83 11.59 12.01 -1.64
CA ILE A 83 12.16 12.50 -0.37
C ILE A 83 13.68 12.41 -0.39
N ALA A 84 14.24 11.33 -0.93
CA ALA A 84 15.69 11.16 -1.05
C ALA A 84 16.31 12.15 -2.05
N ALA A 85 15.64 12.38 -3.19
CA ALA A 85 16.05 13.40 -4.15
C ALA A 85 16.02 14.81 -3.52
N HIS A 86 14.93 15.15 -2.85
CA HIS A 86 14.78 16.43 -2.14
C HIS A 86 15.86 16.65 -1.09
N LYS A 87 16.18 15.62 -0.29
CA LYS A 87 17.28 15.68 0.70
C LYS A 87 18.63 15.92 0.02
N ARG A 88 18.92 15.23 -1.08
CA ARG A 88 20.16 15.40 -1.85
C ARG A 88 20.27 16.82 -2.39
N GLU A 89 19.24 17.32 -3.04
CA GLU A 89 19.18 18.70 -3.57
C GLU A 89 19.34 19.74 -2.45
N SER A 90 18.65 19.54 -1.32
CA SER A 90 18.74 20.45 -0.17
C SER A 90 20.10 20.42 0.53
N SER A 91 20.84 19.31 0.43
CA SER A 91 22.18 19.16 1.01
C SER A 91 23.30 19.76 0.14
N LEU A 92 23.02 20.06 -1.12
CA LEU A 92 23.95 20.76 -2.00
C LEU A 92 23.95 22.25 -1.65
N THR A 93 24.76 22.63 -0.67
CA THR A 93 25.03 24.03 -0.31
C THR A 93 25.88 24.69 -1.37
N GLY A 94 25.26 25.16 -2.45
CA GLY A 94 25.92 25.90 -3.50
C GLY A 94 24.97 26.83 -4.22
N GLY A 95 24.61 27.96 -3.60
CA GLY A 95 24.01 29.17 -4.22
C GLY A 95 22.79 29.00 -5.15
N GLY A 96 22.23 27.80 -5.27
CA GLY A 96 21.18 27.46 -6.21
C GLY A 96 19.78 27.75 -5.65
N PRO A 97 18.76 27.74 -6.52
CA PRO A 97 17.38 27.91 -6.10
C PRO A 97 16.98 26.86 -5.04
N PRO A 98 16.05 27.20 -4.12
CA PRO A 98 15.55 26.25 -3.13
C PRO A 98 15.03 24.96 -3.79
N ALA A 99 15.28 23.82 -3.17
CA ALA A 99 14.76 22.53 -3.63
C ALA A 99 13.22 22.58 -3.74
N LYS A 100 12.67 21.89 -4.75
CA LYS A 100 11.22 21.90 -5.02
C LYS A 100 10.46 21.22 -3.88
N ARG A 101 9.36 21.82 -3.43
CA ARG A 101 8.47 21.21 -2.41
C ARG A 101 8.04 19.80 -2.81
N LEU A 102 8.01 18.90 -1.82
CA LEU A 102 7.49 17.54 -1.98
C LEU A 102 6.03 17.56 -2.44
N SER A 103 5.65 16.54 -3.21
CA SER A 103 4.27 16.25 -3.58
C SER A 103 3.44 15.96 -2.33
N GLN A 104 2.14 16.27 -2.38
CA GLN A 104 1.23 16.05 -1.25
C GLN A 104 1.14 14.56 -0.87
N VAL A 105 1.28 13.67 -1.86
CA VAL A 105 1.37 12.23 -1.63
C VAL A 105 2.65 11.88 -0.87
N ALA A 106 3.81 12.43 -1.27
CA ALA A 106 5.07 12.18 -0.60
C ALA A 106 5.08 12.70 0.85
N ASP A 107 4.50 13.87 1.11
CA ASP A 107 4.33 14.43 2.45
C ASP A 107 3.43 13.54 3.34
N THR A 108 2.29 13.08 2.79
CA THR A 108 1.39 12.18 3.52
C THR A 108 2.06 10.84 3.81
N VAL A 109 2.78 10.26 2.84
CA VAL A 109 3.55 9.03 3.04
C VAL A 109 4.61 9.23 4.11
N PHE A 110 5.33 10.34 4.10
CA PHE A 110 6.32 10.68 5.13
C PHE A 110 5.68 10.71 6.52
N GLN A 111 4.48 11.25 6.66
CA GLN A 111 3.74 11.26 7.92
C GLN A 111 3.29 9.86 8.38
N VAL A 112 3.04 8.93 7.45
CA VAL A 112 2.71 7.53 7.78
C VAL A 112 3.94 6.73 8.22
N LEU A 113 5.08 6.92 7.54
CA LEU A 113 6.30 6.13 7.75
C LEU A 113 7.21 6.70 8.84
N GLY A 114 7.17 8.01 9.06
CA GLY A 114 8.09 8.71 9.96
C GLY A 114 9.53 8.79 9.45
N HIS A 115 10.38 9.50 10.20
CA HIS A 115 11.76 9.82 9.81
C HIS A 115 12.70 8.60 9.67
N SER A 116 12.48 7.53 10.46
CA SER A 116 13.38 6.37 10.49
C SER A 116 13.27 5.50 9.23
N GLU A 117 12.06 5.30 8.70
CA GLU A 117 11.82 4.39 7.57
C GLU A 117 12.05 4.99 6.18
N VAL A 118 12.19 6.31 6.13
CA VAL A 118 12.49 7.11 4.92
C VAL A 118 13.97 7.50 4.82
N SER A 119 14.81 7.04 5.74
CA SER A 119 16.24 7.37 5.79
C SER A 119 17.15 6.29 5.19
N VAL A 120 16.61 5.25 4.53
CA VAL A 120 17.44 4.25 3.83
C VAL A 120 18.00 4.86 2.55
N THR A 121 19.16 5.48 2.68
CA THR A 121 20.03 5.87 1.57
C THR A 121 20.91 4.69 1.19
N GLY A 122 20.66 4.07 0.03
CA GLY A 122 21.62 3.16 -0.58
C GLY A 122 20.99 2.11 -1.50
N LEU A 123 21.18 2.30 -2.81
CA LEU A 123 20.91 1.40 -3.95
C LEU A 123 19.49 1.41 -4.56
N PRO A 124 19.32 1.96 -5.79
CA PRO A 124 18.14 1.78 -6.60
C PRO A 124 18.33 0.62 -7.58
N THR A 125 17.95 -0.61 -7.21
CA THR A 125 17.76 -1.69 -8.19
C THR A 125 16.91 -2.81 -7.58
N GLY A 126 15.75 -3.08 -8.19
CA GLY A 126 14.94 -4.26 -7.88
C GLY A 126 13.66 -3.94 -7.13
N ILE A 127 12.56 -3.81 -7.89
CA ILE A 127 11.25 -4.11 -7.34
C ILE A 127 11.27 -5.61 -7.04
N ASP A 128 11.42 -5.98 -5.77
CA ASP A 128 11.38 -7.37 -5.32
C ASP A 128 9.95 -7.93 -5.49
N THR A 129 9.66 -8.45 -6.69
CA THR A 129 8.52 -9.34 -6.96
C THR A 129 8.57 -10.62 -6.10
N SER A 130 9.68 -10.88 -5.41
CA SER A 130 9.87 -11.99 -4.48
C SER A 130 8.89 -11.96 -3.28
N MET A 131 8.55 -10.77 -2.76
CA MET A 131 7.64 -10.69 -1.59
C MET A 131 6.18 -11.01 -1.92
N MET A 132 5.74 -10.84 -3.18
CA MET A 132 4.40 -11.30 -3.59
C MET A 132 4.31 -12.82 -3.64
N GLN A 133 5.42 -13.51 -3.92
CA GLN A 133 5.43 -14.95 -4.09
C GLN A 133 5.38 -15.71 -2.74
N ALA A 134 5.88 -15.09 -1.66
CA ALA A 134 5.85 -15.68 -0.33
C ALA A 134 4.44 -15.77 0.26
N LEU A 135 3.54 -14.86 -0.08
CA LEU A 135 2.15 -14.89 0.40
C LEU A 135 1.31 -15.95 -0.34
N GLU A 136 1.60 -16.18 -1.62
CA GLU A 136 0.89 -17.18 -2.44
C GLU A 136 1.27 -18.63 -2.09
N MET A 137 2.45 -18.84 -1.48
CA MET A 137 2.88 -20.18 -1.06
C MET A 137 2.24 -20.69 0.23
N GLN A 138 1.68 -19.81 1.08
CA GLN A 138 1.00 -20.25 2.32
C GLN A 138 -0.44 -20.73 2.12
N GLN A 139 -1.04 -20.53 0.94
CA GLN A 139 -2.42 -20.95 0.68
C GLN A 139 -2.55 -22.42 0.20
N LYS A 140 -1.44 -23.09 -0.15
CA LYS A 140 -1.45 -24.44 -0.75
C LYS A 140 -1.46 -25.63 0.24
N HIS A 141 -1.47 -25.41 1.55
CA HIS A 141 -1.49 -26.51 2.54
C HIS A 141 -2.82 -26.66 3.31
N GLY A 142 -3.90 -26.03 2.86
CA GLY A 142 -5.20 -26.07 3.55
C GLY A 142 -6.31 -26.70 2.71
N ALA A 143 -6.14 -27.93 2.20
CA ALA A 143 -7.25 -28.62 1.53
C ALA A 143 -7.18 -30.16 1.65
N ILE A 144 -8.21 -30.71 2.31
CA ILE A 144 -8.84 -32.03 2.09
C ILE A 144 -8.14 -33.18 2.85
N THR A 145 -8.77 -33.79 3.86
CA THR A 145 -9.81 -34.83 3.65
C THR A 145 -10.95 -34.80 4.67
N ARG A 146 -12.20 -34.84 4.17
CA ARG A 146 -13.40 -35.32 4.88
C ARG A 146 -13.63 -36.80 4.55
N THR A 147 -14.41 -37.46 5.42
CA THR A 147 -15.18 -38.73 5.28
C THR A 147 -14.40 -40.01 5.64
N GLY A 148 -14.82 -40.92 6.55
CA GLY A 148 -16.02 -41.19 7.39
C GLY A 148 -15.74 -42.55 8.14
N PRO A 149 -16.72 -43.37 8.57
CA PRO A 149 -17.92 -43.11 9.36
C PRO A 149 -17.82 -43.67 10.82
N ILE A 150 -18.77 -43.25 11.65
CA ILE A 150 -19.03 -43.74 13.01
C ILE A 150 -19.68 -45.12 12.91
N LYS A 151 -19.16 -46.12 13.65
CA LYS A 151 -19.89 -47.36 13.96
C LYS A 151 -20.23 -47.38 15.44
N PHE A 152 -21.51 -47.25 15.76
CA PHE A 152 -22.11 -47.77 16.99
C PHE A 152 -22.68 -49.15 16.67
N ALA A 153 -22.32 -50.15 17.46
CA ALA A 153 -23.07 -51.39 17.60
C ALA A 153 -22.99 -51.81 19.07
N ALA A 154 -24.13 -52.29 19.55
CA ALA A 154 -24.52 -52.51 20.95
C ALA A 154 -23.67 -53.53 21.72
#